data_AF-A0A2R6Q664-F1
#
_entry.id   AF-A0A2R6Q664-F1
#
_cell.length_a   1.000
_cell.length_b   1.000
_cell.length_c   1.000
_cell.angle_alpha   90.00
_cell.angle_beta   90.00
_cell.angle_gamma   90.00
#
_symmetry.space_group_name_H-M   'P 1'
#
loop_
_entity.id
_entity.type
_entity.pdbx_description
1 polymer ?
#
loop_
_entity_poly.entity_id
_entity_poly.type
_entity_poly.pdbx_seq_one_letter_code
_entity_poly.pdbx_strand_id
1 'polypeptide(L)'
;MLSTHAIRCLCALVVLPTRDLALQVKEVFAAIAPAVGLSVGLAVGQSSIADEISELVKRPKLEAGFCYDQEGLSLDLQSSVDILVATPGRLMDHINSTKGFTLQHLRYLVVDETDRLLREAYQSWLPTVLQLTCCSVESLFPQANNFLPATFGSLITIKEI
;
A
#
# COMPACT_ATOMS: atom_id res chain seq x y z
N MET A 1 -16.66 -25.12 10.85
CA MET A 1 -15.65 -24.05 10.98
C MET A 1 -15.59 -23.32 9.66
N LEU A 2 -16.25 -22.18 9.54
CA LEU A 2 -16.21 -21.39 8.30
C LEU A 2 -14.88 -20.65 8.27
N SER A 3 -13.90 -21.21 7.55
CA SER A 3 -12.71 -20.47 7.13
C SER A 3 -13.19 -19.30 6.27
N THR A 4 -13.36 -18.14 6.90
CA THR A 4 -13.68 -16.90 6.20
C THR A 4 -12.42 -16.54 5.43
N HIS A 5 -12.39 -16.86 4.15
CA HIS A 5 -11.38 -16.39 3.22
C HIS A 5 -11.54 -14.87 3.09
N ALA A 6 -11.07 -14.13 4.09
CA ALA A 6 -10.90 -12.69 3.99
C ALA A 6 -9.82 -12.43 2.94
N ILE A 7 -10.25 -11.97 1.77
CA ILE A 7 -9.35 -11.46 0.73
C ILE A 7 -8.55 -10.33 1.39
N ARG A 8 -7.23 -10.48 1.42
CA ARG A 8 -6.33 -9.49 2.01
C ARG A 8 -6.10 -8.40 0.99
N CYS A 9 -6.29 -7.15 1.39
CA CYS A 9 -6.00 -5.98 0.56
C CYS A 9 -5.32 -4.92 1.40
N LEU A 10 -4.31 -4.27 0.82
CA LEU A 10 -3.57 -3.21 1.50
C LEU A 10 -4.50 -2.01 1.71
N CYS A 11 -4.89 -1.78 2.97
CA CYS A 11 -5.90 -0.78 3.33
C CYS A 11 -5.34 0.37 4.19
N ALA A 12 -4.18 0.18 4.81
CA ALA A 12 -3.47 1.24 5.54
C ALA A 12 -1.98 1.27 5.17
N LEU A 13 -1.46 2.48 4.99
CA LEU A 13 -0.05 2.75 4.69
C LEU A 13 0.47 3.76 5.70
N VAL A 14 1.53 3.39 6.40
CA VAL A 14 2.23 4.24 7.37
C VAL A 14 3.61 4.54 6.80
N VAL A 15 3.88 5.81 6.51
CA VAL A 15 5.15 6.27 5.92
C VAL A 15 5.94 7.04 6.97
N LEU A 16 7.19 6.63 7.19
CA LEU A 16 8.08 7.18 8.21
C LEU A 16 9.43 7.58 7.59
N PRO A 17 10.12 8.60 8.13
CA PRO A 17 11.36 9.12 7.57
C PRO A 17 12.56 8.20 7.75
N THR A 18 12.55 7.32 8.76
CA THR A 18 13.71 6.48 9.08
C THR A 18 13.34 5.01 9.19
N ARG A 19 14.33 4.17 8.89
CA ARG A 19 14.24 2.71 9.02
C ARG A 19 13.99 2.29 10.47
N ASP A 20 14.65 2.93 11.43
CA ASP A 20 14.55 2.56 12.84
C ASP A 20 13.17 2.89 13.42
N LEU A 21 12.62 4.06 13.08
CA LEU A 21 11.25 4.42 13.50
C LEU A 21 10.22 3.48 12.88
N ALA A 22 10.38 3.13 11.60
CA ALA A 22 9.50 2.18 10.94
C ALA A 22 9.56 0.77 11.57
N LEU A 23 10.73 0.32 12.02
CA LEU A 23 10.85 -0.93 12.78
C LEU A 23 10.07 -0.88 14.09
N GLN A 24 10.24 0.18 14.87
CA GLN A 24 9.53 0.35 16.14
C GLN A 24 8.02 0.34 15.94
N VAL A 25 7.53 1.08 14.95
CA VAL A 25 6.09 1.10 14.62
C VAL A 25 5.60 -0.27 14.15
N LYS A 26 6.39 -0.99 13.35
CA LYS A 26 6.09 -2.35 12.93
C LYS A 26 5.98 -3.32 14.12
N GLU A 27 6.83 -3.20 15.14
CA GLU A 27 6.75 -4.01 16.36
C GLU A 27 5.45 -3.75 17.13
N VAL A 28 5.04 -2.49 17.26
CA VAL A 28 3.77 -2.12 17.88
C VAL A 28 2.59 -2.72 17.13
N PHE A 29 2.55 -2.57 15.79
CA PHE A 29 1.50 -3.19 14.98
C PHE A 29 1.53 -4.72 15.05
N ALA A 30 2.71 -5.34 15.11
CA ALA A 30 2.84 -6.80 15.22
C ALA A 30 2.27 -7.35 16.54
N ALA A 31 2.31 -6.56 17.62
CA ALA A 31 1.72 -6.95 18.90
C ALA A 31 0.19 -6.91 18.90
N ILE A 32 -0.43 -5.99 18.14
CA ILE A 32 -1.89 -5.74 18.21
C ILE A 32 -2.68 -6.28 17.01
N ALA A 33 -2.10 -6.29 15.82
CA ALA A 33 -2.78 -6.66 14.58
C ALA A 33 -3.32 -8.11 14.57
N PRO A 34 -2.61 -9.12 15.14
CA PRO A 34 -3.13 -10.48 15.19
C PRO A 34 -4.43 -10.62 15.99
N ALA A 35 -4.61 -9.81 17.04
CA ALA A 35 -5.82 -9.85 17.88
C ALA A 35 -7.09 -9.40 17.13
N VAL A 36 -6.92 -8.56 16.11
CA VAL A 36 -7.99 -8.11 15.20
C VAL A 36 -7.96 -8.82 13.85
N GLY A 37 -7.11 -9.84 13.72
CA GLY A 37 -6.98 -10.65 12.51
C GLY A 37 -6.38 -9.92 11.33
N LEU A 38 -5.58 -8.86 11.52
CA LEU A 38 -4.90 -8.10 10.46
C LEU A 38 -3.44 -8.57 10.26
N SER A 39 -2.95 -8.49 9.02
CA SER A 39 -1.54 -8.73 8.68
C SER A 39 -0.80 -7.42 8.38
N VAL A 40 0.47 -7.37 8.79
CA VAL A 40 1.28 -6.15 8.74
C VAL A 40 2.58 -6.45 7.99
N GLY A 41 2.88 -5.70 6.94
CA GLY A 41 4.14 -5.76 6.19
C GLY A 41 5.11 -4.65 6.56
N LEU A 42 6.36 -4.82 6.13
CA LEU A 42 7.43 -3.82 6.29
C LEU A 42 8.13 -3.64 4.94
N ALA A 43 8.37 -2.40 4.54
CA ALA A 43 9.12 -2.05 3.34
C ALA A 43 10.11 -0.92 3.64
N VAL A 44 11.30 -1.28 4.13
CA VAL A 44 12.32 -0.30 4.57
C VAL A 44 13.74 -0.64 4.10
N GLY A 45 13.90 -1.68 3.27
CA GLY A 45 15.18 -2.02 2.64
C GLY A 45 16.13 -2.76 3.59
N GLN A 46 15.60 -3.58 4.50
CA GLN A 46 16.42 -4.39 5.41
C GLN A 46 16.90 -5.68 4.75
N SER A 47 16.12 -6.17 3.79
CA SER A 47 16.34 -7.37 3.02
C SER A 47 16.28 -7.05 1.52
N SER A 48 16.52 -8.06 0.69
CA SER A 48 16.42 -7.88 -0.74
C SER A 48 14.99 -7.56 -1.15
N ILE A 49 14.81 -6.86 -2.26
CA ILE A 49 13.46 -6.55 -2.77
C ILE A 49 12.69 -7.84 -3.06
N ALA A 50 13.38 -8.90 -3.49
CA ALA A 50 12.75 -10.18 -3.78
C ALA A 50 12.15 -10.84 -2.53
N ASP A 51 12.84 -10.73 -1.39
CA ASP A 51 12.35 -11.26 -0.11
C ASP A 51 11.10 -10.49 0.34
N GLU A 52 11.17 -9.15 0.35
CA GLU A 52 10.02 -8.30 0.70
C GLU A 52 8.83 -8.53 -0.25
N ILE A 53 9.06 -8.71 -1.55
CA ILE A 53 7.99 -9.05 -2.52
C ILE A 53 7.28 -10.35 -2.14
N SER A 54 8.03 -11.37 -1.71
CA SER A 54 7.45 -12.66 -1.33
C SER A 54 6.56 -12.56 -0.08
N GLU A 55 6.86 -11.61 0.80
CA GLU A 55 6.07 -11.34 2.00
C GLU A 55 4.85 -10.47 1.70
N LEU A 56 5.00 -9.49 0.80
CA LEU A 56 3.97 -8.49 0.49
C LEU A 56 2.93 -8.97 -0.52
N VAL A 57 3.27 -9.88 -1.44
CA VAL A 57 2.37 -10.30 -2.51
C VAL A 57 2.18 -11.81 -2.51
N LYS A 58 0.93 -12.25 -2.43
CA LYS A 58 0.57 -13.66 -2.57
C LYS A 58 0.41 -14.00 -4.05
N ARG A 59 1.10 -15.06 -4.47
CA ARG A 59 0.77 -15.73 -5.72
C ARG A 59 -0.48 -16.57 -5.48
N PRO A 60 -1.51 -16.48 -6.34
CA PRO A 60 -2.65 -17.39 -6.23
C PRO A 60 -2.09 -18.82 -6.31
N LYS A 61 -2.43 -19.65 -5.33
CA LYS A 61 -2.13 -21.08 -5.40
C LYS A 61 -2.91 -21.58 -6.60
N LEU A 62 -2.18 -21.94 -7.66
CA LEU A 62 -2.74 -22.60 -8.82
C LEU A 62 -3.19 -23.99 -8.34
N GLU A 63 -4.41 -24.08 -7.79
CA GLU A 63 -5.12 -25.35 -7.68
C GLU A 63 -5.25 -25.84 -9.13
N ALA A 64 -4.47 -26.87 -9.46
CA ALA A 64 -4.34 -27.40 -10.80
C ALA A 64 -5.70 -27.83 -11.33
N GLY A 65 -6.26 -27.07 -12.27
CA GLY A 65 -7.43 -27.54 -13.00
C GLY A 65 -8.27 -26.47 -13.66
N PHE A 66 -7.72 -25.62 -14.53
CA PHE A 66 -8.47 -25.07 -15.67
C PHE A 66 -7.55 -24.82 -16.87
N CYS A 67 -8.13 -25.02 -18.05
CA CYS A 67 -7.53 -25.23 -19.35
C CYS A 67 -6.85 -23.96 -19.90
N TYR A 68 -5.83 -24.16 -20.73
CA TYR A 68 -5.11 -23.11 -21.45
C TYR A 68 -6.01 -22.44 -22.50
N ASP A 69 -6.40 -21.20 -22.24
CA ASP A 69 -6.62 -20.20 -23.28
C ASP A 69 -5.53 -19.13 -23.12
N GLN A 70 -4.64 -19.03 -24.11
CA GLN A 70 -3.69 -17.92 -24.20
C GLN A 70 -4.51 -16.64 -24.42
N GLU A 71 -4.18 -15.57 -23.68
CA GLU A 71 -4.82 -14.24 -23.73
C GLU A 71 -6.04 -14.07 -22.80
N GLY A 72 -5.81 -14.03 -21.48
CA GLY A 72 -6.87 -13.55 -20.58
C GLY A 72 -6.66 -13.71 -19.07
N LEU A 73 -5.68 -14.47 -18.59
CA LEU A 73 -5.50 -14.65 -17.15
C LEU A 73 -4.68 -13.51 -16.55
N SER A 74 -5.33 -12.41 -16.20
CA SER A 74 -4.85 -11.58 -15.09
C SER A 74 -4.86 -12.47 -13.85
N LEU A 75 -3.74 -13.18 -13.58
CA LEU A 75 -3.52 -13.78 -12.27
C LEU A 75 -3.63 -12.63 -11.28
N ASP A 76 -4.74 -12.57 -10.55
CA ASP A 76 -4.98 -11.53 -9.56
C ASP A 76 -3.97 -11.73 -8.42
N LEU A 77 -2.78 -11.15 -8.57
CA LEU A 77 -1.81 -11.02 -7.49
C LEU A 77 -2.47 -10.16 -6.40
N GLN A 78 -2.65 -10.77 -5.22
CA GLN A 78 -3.29 -10.12 -4.09
C GLN A 78 -2.25 -9.69 -3.07
N SER A 79 -2.51 -8.56 -2.41
CA SER A 79 -1.72 -8.15 -1.26
C SER A 79 -1.79 -9.22 -0.18
N SER A 80 -0.65 -9.57 0.40
CA SER A 80 -0.55 -10.46 1.55
C SER A 80 -0.86 -9.73 2.87
N VAL A 81 -0.77 -8.40 2.84
CA VAL A 81 -0.79 -7.52 4.02
C VAL A 81 -1.95 -6.53 3.97
N ASP A 82 -2.53 -6.24 5.13
CA ASP A 82 -3.58 -5.23 5.30
C ASP A 82 -3.01 -3.85 5.66
N ILE A 83 -1.89 -3.83 6.39
CA ILE A 83 -1.17 -2.63 6.81
C ILE A 83 0.27 -2.72 6.29
N LEU A 84 0.77 -1.67 5.65
CA LEU A 84 2.18 -1.55 5.27
C LEU A 84 2.86 -0.42 6.03
N VAL A 85 3.97 -0.73 6.71
CA VAL A 85 4.87 0.27 7.30
C VAL A 85 6.07 0.43 6.38
N ALA A 86 6.38 1.64 5.94
CA ALA A 86 7.41 1.85 4.92
C ALA A 86 8.20 3.15 5.06
N THR A 87 9.40 3.17 4.49
CA THR A 87 10.12 4.41 4.18
C THR A 87 9.82 4.84 2.73
N PRO A 88 9.82 6.15 2.41
CA PRO A 88 9.39 6.64 1.08
C PRO A 88 10.17 6.02 -0.08
N GLY A 89 11.50 5.97 0.03
CA GLY A 89 12.36 5.42 -1.02
C GLY A 89 12.03 3.96 -1.31
N ARG A 90 11.88 3.15 -0.26
CA ARG A 90 11.58 1.73 -0.44
C ARG A 90 10.15 1.47 -0.89
N LEU A 91 9.19 2.27 -0.43
CA LEU A 91 7.83 2.24 -0.95
C LEU A 91 7.81 2.45 -2.47
N MET A 92 8.59 3.42 -2.97
CA MET A 92 8.69 3.68 -4.41
C MET A 92 9.33 2.52 -5.17
N ASP A 93 10.34 1.86 -4.60
CA ASP A 93 10.90 0.64 -5.22
C ASP A 93 9.81 -0.43 -5.42
N HIS A 94 8.94 -0.63 -4.42
CA HIS A 94 7.83 -1.58 -4.52
C HIS A 94 6.78 -1.18 -5.54
N ILE A 95 6.36 0.09 -5.55
CA ILE A 95 5.41 0.62 -6.53
C ILE A 95 5.92 0.38 -7.96
N ASN A 96 7.21 0.59 -8.20
CA ASN A 96 7.78 0.51 -9.55
C ASN A 96 8.19 -0.91 -9.98
N SER A 97 8.62 -1.75 -9.02
CA SER A 97 9.27 -3.04 -9.33
C SER A 97 8.43 -4.26 -8.96
N THR A 98 7.44 -4.11 -8.07
CA THR A 98 6.66 -5.25 -7.56
C THR A 98 5.39 -5.45 -8.37
N LYS A 99 5.38 -6.49 -9.21
CA LYS A 99 4.15 -6.91 -9.92
C LYS A 99 3.07 -7.30 -8.90
N GLY A 100 1.87 -6.75 -9.06
CA GLY A 100 0.74 -7.02 -8.16
C GLY A 100 0.70 -6.17 -6.90
N PHE A 101 1.67 -5.27 -6.69
CA PHE A 101 1.55 -4.27 -5.63
C PHE A 101 0.57 -3.18 -6.06
N THR A 102 -0.49 -2.97 -5.27
CA THR A 102 -1.54 -2.00 -5.58
C THR A 102 -1.96 -1.23 -4.33
N LEU A 103 -2.20 0.07 -4.50
CA LEU A 103 -2.74 0.97 -3.48
C LEU A 103 -4.23 1.29 -3.71
N GLN A 104 -4.89 0.57 -4.63
CA GLN A 104 -6.28 0.83 -5.03
C GLN A 104 -7.28 0.77 -3.86
N HIS A 105 -6.99 -0.04 -2.84
CA HIS A 105 -7.86 -0.27 -1.68
C HIS A 105 -7.41 0.52 -0.44
N LEU A 106 -6.46 1.44 -0.59
CA LEU A 106 -5.94 2.22 0.52
C LEU A 106 -7.02 3.16 1.06
N ARG A 107 -7.27 3.08 2.36
CA ARG A 107 -8.23 3.94 3.09
C ARG A 107 -7.55 4.85 4.09
N TYR A 108 -6.40 4.43 4.61
CA TYR A 108 -5.64 5.17 5.60
C TYR A 108 -4.22 5.42 5.08
N LEU A 109 -3.85 6.70 5.01
CA LEU A 109 -2.47 7.12 4.78
C LEU A 109 -2.02 7.90 6.02
N VAL A 110 -1.06 7.35 6.75
CA VAL A 110 -0.42 7.98 7.90
C VAL A 110 0.97 8.39 7.47
N VAL A 111 1.32 9.65 7.68
CA VAL A 111 2.64 10.19 7.36
C VAL A 111 3.18 10.80 8.65
N ASP A 112 4.22 10.19 9.20
CA ASP A 112 4.84 10.65 10.44
C ASP A 112 6.03 11.59 10.15
N GLU A 113 6.36 12.49 11.07
CA GLU A 113 7.36 13.57 10.86
C GLU A 113 7.18 14.25 9.48
N THR A 114 5.94 14.64 9.18
CA THR A 114 5.55 15.14 7.84
C THR A 114 6.44 16.28 7.35
N ASP A 115 6.88 17.14 8.25
CA ASP A 115 7.75 18.27 7.97
C ASP A 115 9.15 17.82 7.49
N ARG A 116 9.68 16.74 8.04
CA ARG A 116 10.92 16.11 7.60
C ARG A 116 10.74 15.37 6.29
N LEU A 117 9.69 14.54 6.19
CA LEU A 117 9.37 13.80 4.98
C LEU A 117 9.08 14.71 3.79
N LEU A 118 8.42 15.85 4.00
CA LEU A 118 8.14 16.81 2.93
C LEU A 118 9.39 17.62 2.56
N ARG A 119 10.27 17.95 3.51
CA ARG A 119 11.53 18.66 3.22
C ARG A 119 12.54 17.80 2.46
N GLU A 120 12.70 16.54 2.87
CA GLU A 120 13.65 15.61 2.25
C GLU A 120 13.14 15.02 0.92
N ALA A 121 11.81 14.92 0.73
CA ALA A 121 11.21 14.10 -0.33
C ALA A 121 10.32 14.86 -1.34
N TYR A 122 10.64 16.13 -1.64
CA TYR A 122 9.74 17.05 -2.33
C TYR A 122 9.19 16.66 -3.72
N GLN A 123 9.57 15.58 -4.44
CA GLN A 123 9.17 15.52 -5.88
C GLN A 123 8.59 14.24 -6.48
N SER A 124 8.29 13.16 -5.77
CA SER A 124 7.54 12.08 -6.45
C SER A 124 6.66 11.20 -5.58
N TRP A 125 7.14 10.74 -4.43
CA TRP A 125 6.45 9.63 -3.76
C TRP A 125 5.01 9.96 -3.33
N LEU A 126 4.78 11.10 -2.68
CA LEU A 126 3.46 11.44 -2.15
C LEU A 126 2.46 11.72 -3.28
N PRO A 127 2.78 12.57 -4.30
CA PRO A 127 1.93 12.69 -5.47
C PRO A 127 1.63 11.36 -6.17
N THR A 128 2.63 10.48 -6.32
CA THR A 128 2.44 9.15 -6.92
C THR A 128 1.51 8.28 -6.08
N VAL A 129 1.70 8.23 -4.76
CA VAL A 129 0.82 7.48 -3.85
C VAL A 129 -0.61 8.00 -3.96
N LEU A 130 -0.83 9.32 -3.89
CA LEU A 130 -2.17 9.90 -4.00
C LEU A 130 -2.82 9.55 -5.35
N GLN A 131 -2.09 9.64 -6.46
CA GLN A 131 -2.59 9.26 -7.77
C GLN A 131 -2.99 7.78 -7.84
N LEU A 132 -2.18 6.88 -7.27
CA LEU A 132 -2.48 5.44 -7.23
C LEU A 132 -3.69 5.11 -6.35
N THR A 133 -4.00 5.94 -5.34
CA THR A 133 -5.21 5.78 -4.51
C THR A 133 -6.48 6.29 -5.19
N CYS A 134 -6.37 7.32 -6.04
CA CYS A 134 -7.52 7.97 -6.67
C CYS A 134 -8.05 7.27 -7.93
N CYS A 135 -7.30 6.34 -8.54
CA CYS A 135 -7.66 5.72 -9.82
C CYS A 135 -8.96 4.87 -9.78
N SER A 136 -9.53 4.58 -8.60
CA SER A 136 -10.87 3.98 -8.47
C SER A 136 -12.03 4.99 -8.60
N VAL A 137 -11.76 6.29 -8.57
CA VAL A 137 -12.77 7.36 -8.41
C VAL A 137 -12.92 8.22 -9.67
N GLU A 138 -12.03 8.06 -10.65
CA GLU A 138 -11.80 9.05 -11.72
C GLU A 138 -12.39 8.69 -13.10
N SER A 139 -13.50 7.94 -13.16
CA SER A 139 -14.24 7.72 -14.42
C SER A 139 -15.39 8.71 -14.67
N LEU A 140 -15.52 9.79 -13.88
CA LEU A 140 -16.70 10.67 -13.91
C LEU A 140 -16.47 12.16 -14.20
N PHE A 141 -15.25 12.66 -14.40
CA PHE A 141 -15.07 14.10 -14.72
C PHE A 141 -14.02 14.35 -15.81
N PRO A 142 -14.44 14.63 -17.05
CA PRO A 142 -13.58 15.26 -18.04
C PRO A 142 -13.46 16.76 -17.74
N GLN A 143 -12.22 17.25 -17.66
CA GLN A 143 -11.80 18.64 -17.84
C GLN A 143 -12.14 19.63 -16.70
N ALA A 144 -11.15 19.89 -15.82
CA ALA A 144 -11.00 21.20 -15.18
C ALA A 144 -9.53 21.47 -14.84
N ASN A 145 -8.81 22.07 -15.80
CA ASN A 145 -7.62 22.84 -15.49
C ASN A 145 -8.04 24.09 -14.68
N ASN A 146 -7.17 24.46 -13.74
CA ASN A 146 -7.12 25.69 -12.95
C ASN A 146 -7.81 25.62 -11.56
N PHE A 147 -6.94 25.61 -10.55
CA PHE A 147 -7.20 25.79 -9.12
C PHE A 147 -8.13 24.74 -8.49
N LEU A 148 -7.51 23.66 -7.99
CA LEU A 148 -8.07 22.62 -7.12
C LEU A 148 -9.48 22.92 -6.55
N PRO A 149 -10.54 22.34 -7.11
CA PRO A 149 -11.83 22.27 -6.44
C PRO A 149 -12.10 20.85 -5.95
N ALA A 150 -12.49 20.80 -4.67
CA ALA A 150 -13.15 19.73 -3.92
C ALA A 150 -13.61 18.47 -4.69
N THR A 151 -13.00 17.33 -4.36
CA THR A 151 -13.64 16.22 -3.62
C THR A 151 -12.62 15.10 -3.43
N PHE A 152 -11.69 15.29 -2.48
CA PHE A 152 -10.95 14.16 -1.90
C PHE A 152 -11.97 13.25 -1.22
N GLY A 153 -12.31 12.12 -1.84
CA GLY A 153 -13.09 11.07 -1.21
C GLY A 153 -12.38 10.56 0.04
N SER A 154 -13.04 10.69 1.20
CA SER A 154 -12.83 10.08 2.53
C SER A 154 -11.41 9.89 3.09
N LEU A 155 -10.36 10.53 2.57
CA LEU A 155 -9.11 10.66 3.32
C LEU A 155 -9.27 11.83 4.29
N ILE A 156 -9.73 11.51 5.51
CA ILE A 156 -9.76 12.47 6.60
C ILE A 156 -8.31 12.81 6.94
N THR A 157 -7.90 14.02 6.57
CA THR A 157 -6.61 14.55 7.00
C THR A 157 -6.75 15.04 8.44
N ILE A 158 -6.20 14.30 9.37
CA ILE A 158 -6.06 14.73 10.77
C ILE A 158 -4.64 15.24 10.94
N LYS A 159 -4.49 16.51 11.32
CA LYS A 159 -3.22 17.11 11.72
C LYS A 159 -3.26 17.33 13.22
N GLU A 160 -2.42 16.60 13.95
CA GLU A 160 -2.11 16.92 15.35
C GLU A 160 -1.03 18.02 15.33
N ILE A 161 -1.24 19.08 16.12
CA ILE A 161 -0.38 20.29 16.20
C ILE A 161 0.64 20.11 17.31
#